data_AF-A0A2Z3GLU7-F1
#
_entry.id   AF-A0A2Z3GLU7-F1
#
_cell.length_a   1.000
_cell.length_b   1.000
_cell.length_c   1.000
_cell.angle_alpha   90.00
_cell.angle_beta   90.00
_cell.angle_gamma   90.00
#
_symmetry.space_group_name_H-M   'P 1'
#
loop_
_entity.id
_entity.type
_entity.pdbx_description
1 polymer ?
#
loop_
_entity_poly.entity_id
_entity_poly.type
_entity_poly.pdbx_seq_one_letter_code
_entity_poly.pdbx_strand_id
1 'polypeptide(L)' 'MRLPRHHLLPCSSGRRQAIADLGLAVGQVRRVAHCQVDGVWGQAWVKALVDGNFLFRFGNVGGAYLGQR' A
#
# COMPACT_ATOMS: atom_id res chain seq x y z
N MET A 1 -1.00 2.86 -9.01
CA MET A 1 -2.34 2.34 -9.35
C MET A 1 -3.29 2.57 -8.18
N ARG A 2 -4.61 2.54 -8.38
CA ARG A 2 -5.58 2.54 -7.27
C ARG A 2 -5.84 1.10 -6.84
N LEU A 3 -5.90 0.85 -5.53
CA LEU A 3 -6.29 -0.46 -4.99
C LEU A 3 -7.67 -0.37 -4.34
N PRO A 4 -8.48 -1.43 -4.43
CA PRO A 4 -9.72 -1.52 -3.67
C PRO A 4 -9.42 -1.58 -2.16
N ARG A 5 -10.34 -1.05 -1.34
CA ARG A 5 -10.21 -1.01 0.13
C ARG A 5 -9.90 -2.35 0.79
N HIS A 6 -10.42 -3.43 0.21
CA HIS A 6 -10.30 -4.79 0.72
C HIS A 6 -9.07 -5.53 0.21
N HIS A 7 -8.13 -4.84 -0.45
CA HIS A 7 -6.91 -5.48 -0.92
C HIS A 7 -6.07 -5.95 0.27
N LEU A 8 -5.61 -7.20 0.17
CA LEU A 8 -4.78 -7.86 1.17
C LEU A 8 -3.35 -7.95 0.63
N LEU A 9 -2.39 -7.50 1.42
CA LEU A 9 -0.96 -7.66 1.14
C LEU A 9 -0.44 -8.84 1.98
N PRO A 10 -0.04 -9.96 1.36
CA PRO A 10 0.69 -11.01 2.07
C PRO A 10 2.00 -10.44 2.61
N CYS A 11 2.25 -10.65 3.90
CA CYS A 11 3.49 -10.28 4.57
C CYS A 11 4.38 -11.51 4.75
N SER A 12 5.68 -11.30 4.86
CA SER A 12 6.65 -12.40 5.06
C SER A 12 6.44 -13.19 6.35
N SER A 13 5.68 -12.64 7.30
CA SER A 13 5.25 -13.33 8.53
C SER A 13 4.12 -14.35 8.31
N GLY A 14 3.65 -14.53 7.07
CA GLY A 14 2.49 -15.38 6.74
C GLY A 14 1.14 -14.69 7.01
N ARG A 15 1.13 -13.50 7.63
CA ARG A 15 -0.07 -12.70 7.85
C ARG A 15 -0.47 -11.96 6.57
N ARG A 16 -1.77 -11.83 6.33
CA ARG A 16 -2.32 -10.95 5.29
C ARG A 16 -2.70 -9.61 5.93
N GLN A 17 -2.10 -8.52 5.48
CA GLN A 17 -2.39 -7.19 5.97
C GLN A 17 -3.43 -6.54 5.04
N ALA A 18 -4.62 -6.24 5.57
CA ALA A 18 -5.57 -5.41 4.82
C ALA A 18 -5.08 -3.97 4.77
N ILE A 19 -5.24 -3.33 3.61
CA ILE A 19 -4.87 -1.92 3.42
C ILE A 19 -5.75 -1.00 4.28
N ALA A 20 -7.02 -1.35 4.47
CA ALA A 20 -7.92 -0.61 5.35
C ALA A 20 -7.45 -0.62 6.83
N ASP A 21 -6.92 -1.74 7.30
CA ASP A 21 -6.44 -1.93 8.68
C ASP A 21 -5.11 -1.22 8.96
N LEU A 22 -4.55 -0.52 7.96
CA LEU A 22 -3.45 0.37 8.21
C LEU A 22 -3.92 1.50 9.15
N GLY A 23 -5.14 2.02 9.03
CA GLY A 23 -5.55 3.18 9.85
C GLY A 23 -4.80 4.44 9.44
N LEU A 24 -4.72 4.68 8.13
CA LEU A 24 -4.15 5.91 7.57
C LEU A 24 -5.20 7.03 7.59
N ALA A 25 -4.83 8.21 8.10
CA ALA A 25 -5.61 9.42 7.86
C ALA A 25 -5.44 9.88 6.41
N VAL A 26 -6.42 10.63 5.89
CA VAL A 26 -6.38 11.17 4.52
C VAL A 26 -5.08 11.94 4.27
N GLY A 27 -4.41 11.64 3.16
CA GLY A 27 -3.14 12.25 2.79
C GLY A 27 -1.90 11.59 3.40
N GLN A 28 -2.06 10.79 4.47
CA GLN A 28 -0.94 10.04 5.05
C GLN A 28 -0.45 8.94 4.12
N VAL A 29 0.86 8.77 4.11
CA VAL A 29 1.57 7.71 3.40
C VAL A 29 2.19 6.76 4.40
N ARG A 30 2.08 5.46 4.15
CA ARG A 30 2.82 4.44 4.91
C ARG A 30 3.51 3.47 3.98
N ARG A 31 4.74 3.12 4.37
CA ARG A 31 5.50 2.04 3.76
C ARG A 31 5.08 0.72 4.41
N VAL A 32 4.70 -0.25 3.58
CA VAL A 32 4.56 -1.66 3.94
C VAL A 32 5.82 -2.35 3.43
N ALA A 33 6.73 -2.67 4.34
CA ALA A 33 7.93 -3.41 4.01
C ALA A 33 7.61 -4.91 3.93
N HIS A 34 8.31 -5.63 3.05
CA HIS A 34 8.28 -7.09 2.94
C HIS A 34 6.85 -7.63 2.70
N CYS A 35 6.21 -7.11 1.66
CA CYS A 35 4.93 -7.58 1.16
C CYS A 35 5.06 -8.23 -0.22
N GLN A 36 4.16 -9.16 -0.53
CA GLN A 36 4.06 -9.78 -1.83
C GLN A 36 2.98 -9.09 -2.67
N VAL A 37 3.27 -8.78 -3.93
CA VAL A 37 2.27 -8.33 -4.93
C VAL A 37 2.46 -9.16 -6.19
N ASP A 38 1.38 -9.79 -6.65
CA ASP A 38 1.37 -10.66 -7.84
C ASP A 38 2.52 -11.69 -7.86
N GLY A 39 2.81 -12.29 -6.70
CA GLY A 39 3.88 -13.28 -6.53
C GLY A 39 5.26 -12.69 -6.24
N VAL A 40 5.46 -11.37 -6.41
CA VAL A 40 6.76 -10.71 -6.23
C VAL A 40 6.88 -10.11 -4.83
N TRP A 41 7.97 -10.45 -4.12
CA TRP A 41 8.28 -9.88 -2.81
C TRP A 41 9.01 -8.54 -2.93
N GLY A 42 8.64 -7.59 -2.08
CA GLY A 42 9.29 -6.29 -2.02
C GLY A 42 8.65 -5.38 -1.00
N GLN A 43 8.50 -4.11 -1.35
CA GLN A 43 7.88 -3.11 -0.50
C GLN A 43 6.90 -2.27 -1.29
N ALA A 44 5.91 -1.75 -0.59
CA ALA A 44 4.89 -0.90 -1.15
C ALA A 44 4.68 0.37 -0.33
N TRP A 45 4.18 1.41 -0.98
CA TRP A 45 3.65 2.58 -0.30
C TRP A 45 2.16 2.70 -0.58
N VAL A 46 1.43 2.99 0.49
CA VAL A 46 -0.01 3.21 0.48
C VAL A 46 -0.28 4.64 0.93
N LYS A 47 -1.10 5.37 0.18
CA LYS A 47 -1.62 6.69 0.58
C LYS A 47 -3.14 6.67 0.65
N ALA A 48 -3.71 7.16 1.75
CA ALA A 48 -5.15 7.32 1.87
C ALA A 48 -5.65 8.57 1.11
N LEU A 49 -6.78 8.43 0.41
CA LEU A 49 -7.45 9.49 -0.33
C LEU A 49 -8.75 9.91 0.37
N VAL A 50 -9.24 11.10 0.01
CA VAL A 50 -10.47 11.70 0.55
C VAL A 50 -11.71 10.82 0.42
N ASP A 51 -11.82 9.99 -0.63
CA ASP A 51 -12.99 9.15 -0.91
C ASP A 51 -12.96 7.79 -0.19
N GLY A 52 -12.03 7.58 0.74
CA GLY A 52 -11.77 6.27 1.36
C GLY A 52 -11.10 5.27 0.41
N ASN A 53 -10.59 5.75 -0.73
CA ASN A 53 -9.76 4.99 -1.66
C ASN A 53 -8.28 5.07 -1.29
N PHE A 54 -7.47 4.17 -1.83
CA PHE A 54 -6.02 4.17 -1.61
C PHE A 54 -5.23 4.26 -2.92
N LEU A 55 -4.18 5.08 -2.92
CA LEU A 55 -3.11 4.99 -3.91
C LEU A 55 -2.08 3.99 -3.45
N PHE A 56 -1.60 3.20 -4.41
CA PHE A 56 -0.64 2.15 -4.21
C PHE A 56 0.49 2.22 -5.22
N ARG A 57 1.72 2.00 -4.73
CA ARG A 57 2.92 1.82 -5.55
C ARG A 57 3.79 0.74 -4.92
N PHE A 58 4.15 -0.26 -5.71
CA PHE A 58 5.13 -1.28 -5.38
C PHE A 58 6.48 -0.92 -6.00
N GLY A 59 7.59 -1.20 -5.29
CA GLY A 59 8.94 -0.98 -5.81
C GLY A 59 9.89 -0.44 -4.73
N ASN A 60 11.03 0.10 -5.15
CA ASN A 60 12.03 0.65 -4.21
C ASN A 60 12.02 2.19 -4.14
N VAL A 61 11.23 2.83 -4.99
CA VAL A 61 11.13 4.30 -5.08
C VAL A 61 10.13 4.83 -4.05
N GLY A 62 10.60 5.72 -3.18
CA GLY A 62 9.89 6.22 -2.00
C GLY A 62 8.50 6.82 -2.25
N GLY A 63 7.73 6.97 -1.17
CA GLY A 63 6.36 7.50 -1.19
C GLY A 63 6.21 8.92 -1.75
N ALA A 64 7.31 9.67 -1.92
CA ALA A 64 7.32 10.98 -2.57
C ALA A 64 6.80 10.95 -4.03
N TYR A 65 6.84 9.79 -4.67
CA TYR A 65 6.38 9.62 -6.05
C TYR A 65 4.97 9.01 -6.16
N LEU A 66 4.25 8.85 -5.03
CA LEU A 66 2.85 8.45 -5.05
C LEU A 66 1.96 9.57 -5.61
N GLY A 67 1.43 9.35 -6.81
CA GLY A 67 0.52 10.28 -7.47
C GLY A 67 1.18 11.26 -8.43
N GLN A 68 2.51 11.19 -8.60
CA GLN A 68 3.17 11.80 -9.75
C GLN A 68 2.81 10.97 -10.98
N ARG A 69 2.04 11.59 -11.89
CA ARG A 69 1.78 11.10 -13.24
C ARG A 69 2.84 11.66 -14.17
#